data_AF-A0A4Y2GE36-F1
#
_entry.id   AF-A0A4Y2GE36-F1
#
_cell.length_a   1.000
_cell.length_b   1.000
_cell.length_c   1.000
_cell.angle_alpha   90.00
_cell.angle_beta   90.00
_cell.angle_gamma   90.00
#
_symmetry.space_group_name_H-M   'P 1'
#
loop_
_entity.id
_entity.type
_entity.pdbx_description
1 polymer ?
#
loop_
_entity_poly.entity_id
_entity_poly.type
_entity_poly.pdbx_seq_one_letter_code
_entity_poly.pdbx_strand_id
1 'polypeptide(L)'
;MQKILQKDTQQLYPEAVGEQTDISFTPSYSTERFNKIEIDNILKRFPKSKVPGFDGIDSVIVSNIHTNFPELLTTFMNKCLDLKIFQRHSKQN
;
A
#
# COMPACT_ATOMS: atom_id res chain seq x y z
N MET A 1 0.96 6.41 -44.12
CA MET A 1 1.84 6.30 -42.94
C MET A 1 1.05 5.82 -41.73
N GLN A 2 0.87 4.50 -41.52
CA GLN A 2 0.33 3.93 -40.26
C GLN A 2 0.34 2.38 -40.19
N LYS A 3 1.41 1.70 -40.64
CA LYS A 3 1.46 0.21 -40.58
C LYS A 3 2.70 -0.40 -39.92
N ILE A 4 3.58 0.39 -39.31
CA ILE A 4 4.87 -0.14 -38.79
C ILE A 4 4.87 -0.34 -37.26
N LEU A 5 3.97 0.27 -36.48
CA LEU A 5 4.07 0.25 -35.02
C LEU A 5 3.30 -0.88 -34.30
N GLN A 6 2.67 -1.83 -35.02
CA GLN A 6 1.97 -2.96 -34.38
C GLN A 6 2.80 -4.25 -34.33
N LYS A 7 3.91 -4.32 -35.07
CA LYS A 7 4.65 -5.57 -35.22
C LYS A 7 5.65 -5.83 -34.11
N ASP A 8 6.01 -4.80 -33.34
CA ASP A 8 7.10 -4.86 -32.36
C ASP A 8 6.64 -5.17 -30.93
N THR A 9 5.36 -4.94 -30.59
CA THR A 9 4.85 -5.21 -29.24
C THR A 9 4.69 -6.71 -28.95
N GLN A 10 4.37 -7.51 -29.97
CA GLN A 10 4.13 -8.95 -29.79
C GLN A 10 5.43 -9.76 -29.63
N GLN A 11 6.60 -9.22 -30.02
CA GLN A 11 7.87 -9.95 -29.95
C GLN A 11 8.71 -9.63 -28.70
N LEU A 12 8.38 -8.57 -27.96
CA LEU A 12 9.17 -8.15 -26.79
C LEU A 12 8.79 -8.87 -25.50
N TYR A 13 7.64 -9.56 -25.47
CA TYR A 13 7.17 -10.34 -24.34
C TYR A 13 6.65 -11.69 -24.84
N PRO A 14 7.39 -12.80 -24.66
CA PRO A 14 6.82 -14.11 -24.90
C PRO A 14 5.63 -14.29 -23.95
N GLU A 15 4.49 -14.66 -24.51
CA GLU A 15 3.28 -14.99 -23.77
C GLU A 15 3.61 -16.14 -22.83
N ALA A 16 3.78 -15.82 -21.54
CA ALA A 16 4.03 -16.82 -20.53
C ALA A 16 2.77 -17.67 -20.41
N VAL A 17 2.80 -18.86 -21.02
CA VAL A 17 1.87 -19.95 -20.70
C VAL A 17 2.22 -20.42 -19.29
N GLY A 18 1.85 -19.61 -18.31
CA GLY A 18 1.73 -20.03 -16.93
C GLY A 18 0.31 -20.52 -16.75
N GLU A 19 0.17 -21.79 -16.38
CA GLU A 19 -1.10 -22.34 -15.90
C GLU A 19 -1.72 -21.36 -14.91
N GLN A 20 -2.88 -20.79 -15.26
CA GLN A 20 -3.69 -20.01 -14.34
C GLN A 20 -4.22 -20.95 -13.27
N THR A 21 -3.41 -21.18 -12.24
CA THR A 21 -3.97 -21.46 -10.92
C THR A 21 -4.65 -20.16 -10.52
N ASP A 22 -5.97 -20.18 -10.62
CA ASP A 22 -6.87 -19.11 -10.19
C ASP A 22 -6.76 -18.99 -8.65
N ILE A 23 -5.63 -18.49 -8.17
CA ILE A 23 -5.48 -18.08 -6.78
C ILE A 23 -6.29 -16.81 -6.64
N SER A 24 -7.58 -17.00 -6.35
CA SER A 24 -8.45 -16.01 -5.77
C SER A 24 -7.74 -15.44 -4.52
N PHE A 25 -6.97 -14.37 -4.70
CA PHE A 25 -6.57 -13.50 -3.60
C PHE A 25 -7.83 -12.78 -3.15
N THR A 26 -8.65 -13.44 -2.35
CA THR A 26 -9.53 -12.73 -1.43
C THR A 26 -8.60 -12.12 -0.38
N PRO A 27 -8.40 -10.79 -0.35
CA PRO A 27 -7.69 -10.19 0.76
C PRO A 27 -8.51 -10.47 2.02
N SER A 28 -8.03 -11.42 2.83
CA SER A 28 -8.54 -11.66 4.17
C SER A 28 -8.03 -10.51 5.04
N TYR A 29 -8.81 -9.45 5.13
CA TYR A 29 -8.55 -8.38 6.08
C TYR A 29 -8.89 -8.91 7.47
N SER A 30 -7.94 -8.84 8.40
CA SER A 30 -8.25 -9.06 9.81
C SER A 30 -9.36 -8.11 10.22
N THR A 31 -10.40 -8.61 10.88
CA THR A 31 -11.47 -7.79 11.47
C THR A 31 -11.11 -7.25 12.84
N GLU A 32 -9.91 -7.58 13.35
CA GLU A 32 -9.45 -7.13 14.65
C GLU A 32 -9.07 -5.66 14.61
N ARG A 33 -9.57 -4.90 15.58
CA ARG A 33 -9.23 -3.49 15.73
C ARG A 33 -7.80 -3.31 16.21
N PHE A 34 -7.13 -2.32 15.65
CA PHE A 34 -5.83 -1.86 16.12
C PHE A 34 -5.97 -1.23 17.51
N ASN A 35 -5.06 -1.62 18.41
CA ASN A 35 -4.86 -0.96 19.68
C ASN A 35 -3.67 0.01 19.62
N LYS A 36 -3.57 0.88 20.64
CA LYS A 36 -2.52 1.92 20.69
C LYS A 36 -1.11 1.34 20.73
N ILE A 37 -0.89 0.22 21.42
CA ILE A 37 0.42 -0.42 21.55
C ILE A 37 0.91 -0.95 20.19
N GLU A 38 0.00 -1.49 19.38
CA GLU A 38 0.32 -1.94 18.03
C GLU A 38 0.74 -0.78 17.13
N ILE A 39 -0.02 0.32 17.16
CA ILE A 39 0.34 1.54 16.43
C ILE A 39 1.71 2.07 16.89
N ASP A 40 1.95 2.13 18.20
CA ASP A 40 3.24 2.56 18.77
C ASP A 40 4.39 1.66 18.26
N ASN A 41 4.17 0.35 18.18
CA ASN A 41 5.16 -0.60 17.68
C ASN A 41 5.41 -0.48 16.17
N ILE A 42 4.36 -0.20 15.38
CA ILE A 42 4.47 0.05 13.94
C ILE A 42 5.31 1.31 13.70
N LEU A 43 5.02 2.40 14.43
CA LEU A 43 5.77 3.65 14.31
C LEU A 43 7.24 3.49 14.69
N LYS A 44 7.57 2.67 15.69
CA LYS A 44 8.97 2.35 16.04
C LYS A 44 9.71 1.62 14.92
N ARG A 45 9.02 0.78 14.15
CA ARG A 45 9.57 0.04 13.02
C ARG A 45 9.56 0.85 11.72
N PHE A 46 9.02 2.06 11.74
CA PHE A 46 8.88 2.88 10.55
C PHE A 46 10.26 3.34 10.06
N PRO A 47 10.58 3.15 8.77
CA PRO A 47 11.91 3.48 8.25
C PRO A 47 12.08 5.00 8.14
N LYS A 48 13.01 5.54 8.92
CA LYS A 48 13.23 6.99 9.05
C LYS A 48 13.93 7.65 7.84
N SER A 49 14.59 6.84 7.02
CA SER A 49 15.36 7.31 5.87
C SER A 49 14.60 7.21 4.53
N LYS A 50 13.30 6.91 4.56
CA LYS A 50 12.49 6.93 3.33
C LYS A 50 12.22 8.37 2.90
N VAL A 51 12.30 8.58 1.59
CA VAL A 51 11.88 9.82 0.94
C VAL A 51 10.38 10.03 1.23
N PRO A 52 9.92 11.28 1.49
CA PRO A 52 8.50 11.57 1.65
C PRO A 52 7.65 11.01 0.52
N GLY A 53 6.39 10.69 0.82
CA GLY A 53 5.42 10.37 -0.21
C GLY A 53 5.20 11.54 -1.17
N PHE A 54 4.49 11.30 -2.28
CA PHE A 54 4.09 12.38 -3.20
C PHE A 54 3.28 13.50 -2.50
N ASP A 55 2.57 13.14 -1.44
CA ASP A 55 1.84 14.03 -0.54
C ASP A 55 2.74 14.83 0.42
N GLY A 56 4.06 14.63 0.36
CA GLY A 56 5.02 15.26 1.26
C GLY A 56 5.02 14.68 2.67
N ILE A 57 4.29 13.58 2.93
CA ILE A 57 4.24 12.95 4.25
C ILE A 57 5.43 12.00 4.40
N ASP A 58 6.25 12.25 5.43
CA ASP A 58 7.36 11.38 5.80
C ASP A 58 7.20 10.82 7.23
N SER A 59 8.17 10.00 7.63
CA SER A 59 8.19 9.39 8.96
C SER A 59 8.22 10.40 10.12
N VAL A 60 8.79 11.59 9.91
CA VAL A 60 8.88 12.65 10.92
C VAL A 60 7.53 13.31 11.09
N ILE A 61 6.85 13.63 9.99
CA ILE A 61 5.49 14.19 10.00
C ILE A 61 4.53 13.22 10.69
N VAL A 62 4.56 11.93 10.32
CA VAL A 62 3.71 10.90 10.96
C VAL A 62 4.01 10.80 12.47
N SER A 63 5.29 10.82 12.86
CA SER A 63 5.69 10.79 14.27
C SER A 63 5.18 12.03 15.03
N ASN A 64 5.32 13.22 14.42
CA ASN A 64 4.88 14.46 15.03
C ASN A 64 3.35 14.49 15.20
N ILE A 65 2.60 14.01 14.21
CA ILE A 65 1.14 13.84 14.31
C ILE A 65 0.80 12.93 15.49
N HIS A 66 1.48 11.79 15.62
CA HIS A 66 1.24 10.85 16.72
C HIS A 66 1.59 11.43 18.09
N THR A 67 2.65 12.24 18.18
CA THR A 67 3.04 12.91 19.42
C THR A 67 2.00 13.94 19.87
N ASN A 68 1.45 14.72 18.94
CA ASN A 68 0.45 15.74 19.25
C ASN A 68 -0.97 15.16 19.41
N PHE A 69 -1.27 14.08 18.68
CA PHE A 69 -2.58 13.44 18.63
C PHE A 69 -2.45 11.90 18.71
N PRO A 70 -2.15 11.34 19.90
CA PRO A 70 -1.82 9.92 20.07
C PRO A 70 -2.97 8.95 19.73
N GLU A 71 -4.20 9.44 19.67
CA GLU A 71 -5.38 8.65 19.31
C GLU A 71 -5.73 8.73 17.83
N LEU A 72 -5.21 9.71 17.09
CA LEU A 72 -5.62 9.99 15.73
C LEU A 72 -5.30 8.82 14.79
N LEU A 73 -4.07 8.30 14.83
CA LEU A 73 -3.67 7.20 13.97
C LEU A 73 -4.44 5.91 14.29
N THR A 74 -4.62 5.59 15.58
CA THR A 74 -5.41 4.42 16.00
C THR A 74 -6.86 4.53 15.52
N THR A 75 -7.48 5.70 15.69
CA THR A 75 -8.86 5.96 15.26
C THR A 75 -8.98 5.92 13.75
N PHE A 76 -8.05 6.54 13.03
CA PHE A 76 -7.99 6.55 11.58
C PHE A 76 -7.88 5.14 11.01
N MET A 77 -6.94 4.33 11.51
CA MET A 77 -6.73 2.96 11.05
C MET A 77 -7.94 2.08 11.33
N ASN A 78 -8.56 2.21 12.50
CA ASN A 78 -9.81 1.49 12.82
C ASN A 78 -10.98 1.94 11.93
N LYS A 79 -11.05 3.22 11.57
CA LYS A 79 -12.05 3.72 10.63
C LYS A 79 -11.82 3.20 9.20
N CYS A 80 -10.56 3.10 8.75
CA CYS A 80 -10.21 2.46 7.49
C CYS A 80 -10.63 0.98 7.48
N LEU A 81 -10.42 0.29 8.61
CA LEU A 81 -10.85 -1.10 8.79
C LEU A 81 -12.37 -1.25 8.70
N ASP A 82 -13.13 -0.43 9.43
CA ASP A 82 -14.59 -0.44 9.40
C ASP A 82 -15.14 -0.17 7.98
N LEU A 83 -14.48 0.71 7.22
CA LEU A 83 -14.85 1.04 5.84
C LEU A 83 -14.32 0.03 4.80
N LYS A 84 -13.48 -0.93 5.20
CA LYS A 84 -12.75 -1.85 4.30
C LYS A 84 -11.96 -1.12 3.21
N ILE A 85 -11.47 0.09 3.53
CA ILE A 85 -10.68 0.92 2.62
C ILE A 85 -9.20 0.68 2.94
N PHE A 86 -8.55 -0.12 2.11
CA PHE A 86 -7.11 -0.29 2.12
C PHE A 86 -6.59 -0.04 0.70
N GLN A 87 -5.47 0.67 0.59
CA GLN A 87 -4.88 0.94 -0.72
C GLN A 87 -4.46 -0.39 -1.36
N ARG A 88 -5.04 -0.69 -2.53
CA ARG A 88 -4.55 -1.77 -3.39
C ARG A 88 -3.17 -1.34 -3.88
N HIS A 89 -2.16 -2.20 -3.73
CA HIS A 89 -0.80 -1.93 -4.18
C HIS A 89 -0.82 -1.36 -5.62
N SER A 90 -0.46 -0.09 -5.79
CA SER A 90 -0.05 0.42 -7.09
C SER A 90 1.38 -0.07 -7.30
N LYS A 91 1.61 -0.84 -8.37
CA LYS A 91 2.96 -1.09 -8.84
C LYS A 91 3.57 0.26 -9.21
N GLN A 92 4.67 0.62 -8.56
CA GLN A 92 5.52 1.71 -9.01
C GLN A 92 6.21 1.22 -10.29
N ASN A 93 5.74 1.74 -11.43
CA ASN A 93 6.39 1.55 -12.74
C ASN A 93 7.55 2.53 -12.88
#